data_AF-A0A821KKI0-F1
#
_entry.id   AF-A0A821KKI0-F1
#
_cell.length_a   1.000
_cell.length_b   1.000
_cell.length_c   1.000
_cell.angle_alpha   90.00
_cell.angle_beta   90.00
_cell.angle_gamma   90.00
#
_symmetry.space_group_name_H-M   'P 1'
#
loop_
_entity.id
_entity.type
_entity.pdbx_description
1 polymer ?
#
loop_
_entity_poly.entity_id
_entity_poly.type
_entity_poly.pdbx_seq_one_letter_code
_entity_poly.pdbx_strand_id
1 'polypeptide(L)'
;LQIPEPITLGSIHDTKTRQRLSDRCEKILQRTRSDMILIYTAAAEAKMNEWKDKFDTDLAEMKEYLVRGASHKKLHRAMVD
;
A
#
# COMPACT_ATOMS: atom_id res chain seq x y z
N LEU A 1 -4.43 29.52 26.05
CA LEU A 1 -3.63 29.77 24.82
C LEU A 1 -4.62 29.97 23.69
N GLN A 2 -4.75 31.19 23.19
CA GLN A 2 -5.65 31.51 22.08
C GLN A 2 -4.86 31.27 20.79
N ILE A 3 -5.31 30.33 19.95
CA ILE A 3 -4.66 30.08 18.66
C ILE A 3 -5.07 31.24 17.74
N PRO A 4 -4.12 31.98 17.15
CA PRO A 4 -4.44 33.08 16.25
C PRO A 4 -5.26 32.60 15.06
N GLU A 5 -6.19 33.43 14.60
CA GLU A 5 -6.96 33.13 13.40
C GLU A 5 -6.03 32.99 12.18
N PRO A 6 -6.35 32.07 11.25
CA PRO A 6 -5.55 31.86 10.05
C PRO A 6 -5.48 33.13 9.20
N ILE A 7 -4.28 33.63 8.95
CA ILE A 7 -4.06 34.75 8.04
C ILE A 7 -4.09 34.22 6.61
N THR A 8 -4.93 34.81 5.76
CA THR A 8 -4.96 34.49 4.34
C THR A 8 -3.78 35.16 3.62
N LEU A 9 -3.13 34.47 2.69
CA LEU A 9 -2.00 35.07 1.93
C LEU A 9 -2.40 36.35 1.19
N GLY A 10 -3.67 36.45 0.78
CA GLY A 10 -4.23 37.63 0.11
C GLY A 10 -4.26 38.89 0.97
N SER A 11 -4.29 38.78 2.29
CA SER A 11 -4.30 39.94 3.20
C SER A 11 -2.90 40.51 3.48
N ILE A 12 -1.84 39.86 3.01
CA ILE A 12 -0.46 40.31 3.19
C ILE A 12 -0.13 41.39 2.14
N HIS A 13 0.03 42.63 2.60
CA HIS A 13 0.28 43.76 1.72
C HIS A 13 1.70 43.77 1.13
N ASP A 14 2.70 43.30 1.90
CA ASP A 14 4.07 43.15 1.42
C ASP A 14 4.14 42.00 0.40
N THR A 15 4.30 42.39 -0.87
CA THR A 15 4.34 41.46 -1.99
C THR A 15 5.50 40.48 -1.88
N LYS A 16 6.66 40.91 -1.35
CA LYS A 16 7.82 40.03 -1.22
C LYS A 16 7.59 38.95 -0.17
N THR A 17 7.05 39.31 0.99
CA THR A 17 6.68 38.35 2.03
C THR A 17 5.58 37.40 1.54
N ARG A 18 4.56 37.92 0.85
CA ARG A 18 3.48 37.12 0.28
C ARG A 18 4.01 36.06 -0.68
N GLN A 19 4.86 36.45 -1.63
CA GLN A 19 5.46 35.52 -2.59
C GLN A 19 6.32 34.47 -1.89
N ARG A 20 7.20 34.88 -0.96
CA ARG A 20 8.04 33.95 -0.22
C ARG A 20 7.24 32.91 0.57
N LEU A 21 6.11 33.31 1.14
CA LEU A 21 5.22 32.39 1.85
C LEU A 21 4.51 31.46 0.87
N SER A 22 4.01 31.98 -0.26
CA SER A 22 3.40 31.19 -1.33
C SER A 22 4.35 30.08 -1.80
N ASP A 23 5.58 30.43 -2.14
CA ASP A 23 6.60 29.48 -2.60
C ASP A 23 6.91 28.41 -1.55
N ARG A 24 6.91 28.81 -0.26
CA ARG A 24 7.16 27.88 0.85
C ARG A 24 5.99 26.92 1.05
N CYS A 25 4.76 27.41 0.96
CA CYS A 25 3.56 26.57 1.00
C CYS A 25 3.57 25.57 -0.16
N GLU A 26 3.92 26.00 -1.37
CA GLU A 26 4.01 25.11 -2.53
C GLU A 26 5.07 24.01 -2.32
N LYS A 27 6.26 24.37 -1.84
CA LYS A 27 7.32 23.38 -1.53
C LYS A 27 6.89 22.37 -0.46
N ILE A 28 6.17 22.82 0.57
CA ILE A 28 5.62 21.93 1.60
C ILE A 28 4.60 20.98 0.98
N LEU A 29 3.66 21.49 0.17
CA LEU A 29 2.65 20.67 -0.50
C LEU A 29 3.28 19.64 -1.44
N GLN A 30 4.29 20.04 -2.22
CA GLN A 30 5.03 19.14 -3.11
C GLN A 30 5.73 18.03 -2.31
N ARG A 31 6.42 18.38 -1.22
CA ARG A 31 7.08 17.40 -0.36
C ARG A 31 6.07 16.44 0.28
N THR A 32 5.00 16.96 0.87
CA THR A 32 3.95 16.13 1.49
C THR A 32 3.32 15.18 0.47
N ARG A 33 3.06 15.64 -0.76
CA ARG A 33 2.56 14.76 -1.83
C ARG A 33 3.56 13.66 -2.17
N SER A 34 4.85 13.99 -2.27
CA SER A 34 5.91 13.00 -2.52
C SER A 34 5.99 11.95 -1.42
N ASP A 35 6.00 12.39 -0.16
CA ASP A 35 6.06 11.50 1.00
C ASP A 35 4.83 10.58 1.05
N MET A 36 3.65 11.12 0.76
CA MET A 36 2.40 10.36 0.69
C MET A 36 2.46 9.27 -0.40
N ILE A 37 2.99 9.58 -1.58
CA ILE A 37 3.16 8.59 -2.66
C ILE A 37 4.09 7.46 -2.20
N LEU A 38 5.23 7.78 -1.58
CA LEU A 38 6.16 6.77 -1.07
C LEU A 38 5.50 5.86 -0.03
N ILE A 39 4.74 6.44 0.90
CA ILE A 39 4.01 5.67 1.91
C ILE A 39 2.98 4.74 1.26
N TYR A 40 2.20 5.25 0.29
CA TYR A 40 1.21 4.42 -0.41
C TYR A 40 1.86 3.28 -1.20
N THR A 41 2.96 3.55 -1.90
CA THR A 41 3.70 2.52 -2.64
C THR A 41 4.23 1.44 -1.70
N ALA A 42 4.89 1.82 -0.61
CA ALA A 42 5.41 0.87 0.37
C ALA A 42 4.28 0.02 1.01
N ALA A 43 3.14 0.64 1.31
CA ALA A 43 1.98 -0.09 1.84
C ALA A 43 1.38 -1.06 0.81
N ALA A 44 1.32 -0.66 -0.46
CA ALA A 44 0.84 -1.53 -1.55
C ALA A 44 1.78 -2.72 -1.78
N GLU A 45 3.09 -2.49 -1.78
CA GLU A 45 4.10 -3.55 -1.91
C GLU A 45 4.03 -4.55 -0.76
N ALA A 46 3.89 -4.06 0.49
CA ALA A 46 3.73 -4.92 1.65
C ALA A 46 2.49 -5.84 1.52
N LYS A 47 1.33 -5.28 1.15
CA LYS A 47 0.11 -6.08 0.94
C LYS A 47 0.23 -7.06 -0.22
N MET A 48 0.91 -6.67 -1.30
CA MET A 48 1.15 -7.56 -2.43
C MET A 48 2.01 -8.76 -2.01
N ASN A 49 3.02 -8.55 -1.18
CA ASN A 49 3.85 -9.63 -0.65
C ASN A 49 3.04 -10.57 0.27
N GLU A 50 2.21 -10.03 1.16
CA GLU A 50 1.33 -10.86 1.99
C GLU A 50 0.40 -11.74 1.14
N TRP A 51 -0.19 -11.18 0.08
CA TRP A 51 -1.05 -11.93 -0.83
C TRP A 51 -0.29 -12.96 -1.65
N LYS A 52 0.95 -12.64 -2.04
CA LYS A 52 1.83 -13.59 -2.73
C LYS A 52 2.17 -14.78 -1.83
N ASP A 53 2.57 -14.52 -0.59
CA ASP A 53 2.92 -15.59 0.37
C ASP A 53 1.72 -16.50 0.64
N LYS A 54 0.53 -15.91 0.78
CA LYS A 54 -0.72 -16.66 0.92
C LYS A 54 -1.00 -17.50 -0.32
N PHE A 55 -0.89 -16.91 -1.51
CA PHE A 55 -1.12 -17.62 -2.77
C PHE A 55 -0.16 -18.79 -2.94
N ASP A 56 1.12 -18.60 -2.64
CA ASP A 56 2.14 -19.64 -2.73
C ASP A 56 1.84 -20.79 -1.74
N THR A 57 1.35 -20.46 -0.55
CA THR A 57 0.88 -21.43 0.45
C THR A 57 -0.33 -22.21 -0.06
N ASP A 58 -1.39 -21.52 -0.49
CA ASP A 58 -2.61 -22.14 -1.02
C ASP A 58 -2.30 -23.05 -2.22
N LEU A 59 -1.37 -22.62 -3.09
CA LEU A 59 -0.93 -23.40 -4.24
C LEU A 59 -0.17 -24.67 -3.83
N ALA A 60 0.68 -24.60 -2.81
CA ALA A 60 1.39 -25.75 -2.27
C ALA A 60 0.41 -26.78 -1.67
N GLU A 61 -0.54 -26.31 -0.86
CA GLU A 61 -1.58 -27.16 -0.27
C GLU A 61 -2.45 -27.83 -1.35
N MET A 62 -2.86 -27.08 -2.37
CA MET A 62 -3.64 -27.64 -3.49
C MET A 62 -2.88 -28.75 -4.22
N LYS A 63 -1.57 -28.53 -4.50
CA LYS A 63 -0.73 -29.55 -5.15
C LYS A 63 -0.62 -30.80 -4.29
N GLU A 64 -0.42 -30.66 -2.97
CA GLU A 64 -0.37 -31.80 -2.06
C GLU A 64 -1.69 -32.57 -2.02
N TYR A 65 -2.82 -31.86 -1.94
CA TYR A 65 -4.14 -32.47 -1.97
C TYR A 65 -4.38 -33.25 -3.27
N LEU A 66 -3.99 -32.70 -4.42
CA LEU A 66 -4.11 -33.39 -5.71
C LEU A 66 -3.25 -34.66 -5.77
N VAL A 67 -2.03 -34.63 -5.24
CA VAL A 67 -1.14 -35.80 -5.17
C VAL A 67 -1.72 -36.87 -4.23
N ARG A 68 -2.15 -36.50 -3.02
CA ARG A 68 -2.78 -37.43 -2.06
C ARG A 68 -4.09 -37.99 -2.58
N GLY A 69 -4.96 -37.16 -3.16
CA GLY A 69 -6.24 -37.56 -3.75
C GLY A 69 -6.09 -38.50 -4.94
N ALA A 70 -5.07 -38.28 -5.79
CA ALA A 70 -4.72 -39.21 -6.87
C ALA A 70 -4.19 -40.54 -6.35
N SER A 71 -3.41 -40.53 -5.26
CA SER A 71 -2.90 -41.75 -4.59
C SER A 71 -4.03 -42.57 -3.95
N HIS A 72 -4.98 -41.91 -3.28
CA HIS A 72 -6.17 -42.58 -2.71
C HIS A 72 -7.05 -43.23 -3.79
N LYS A 73 -7.24 -42.58 -4.94
CA LYS A 73 -7.98 -43.18 -6.08
C LYS A 73 -7.25 -44.39 -6.68
N LYS A 74 -5.91 -44.36 -6.74
CA LYS A 74 -5.11 -45.52 -7.19
C LYS A 74 -5.19 -46.70 -6.24
N LEU A 75 -5.10 -46.45 -4.92
CA LEU A 75 -5.25 -47.48 -3.89
C LEU A 75 -6.65 -48.10 -3.91
N HIS A 76 -7.70 -47.28 -4.02
CA HIS A 76 -9.06 -47.80 -4.03
C HIS A 76 -9.38 -48.63 -5.27
N ARG A 77 -8.79 -48.31 -6.44
CA ARG A 77 -8.92 -49.12 -7.66
C ARG A 77 -8.21 -50.48 -7.54
N ALA A 78 -7.01 -50.49 -6.94
CA ALA A 78 -6.24 -51.72 -6.72
C ALA A 78 -6.83 -52.66 -5.64
N MET A 79 -7.80 -52.20 -4.85
CA MET A 79 -8.50 -53.02 -3.84
C MET A 79 -9.89 -53.50 -4.31
N VAL A 80 -10.36 -53.02 -5.46
CA VAL A 80 -11.69 -53.34 -6.02
C VAL A 80 -11.58 -54.20 -7.30
N ASP A 81 -10.40 -54.24 -7.92
CA ASP A 81 -10.01 -55.22 -8.95
C ASP A 81 -9.34 -56.45 -8.30
#